data_AF-A0A0F5PPC2-F1
#
_entry.id   AF-A0A0F5PPC2-F1
#
_cell.length_a   1.000
_cell.length_b   1.000
_cell.length_c   1.000
_cell.angle_alpha   90.00
_cell.angle_beta   90.00
_cell.angle_gamma   90.00
#
_symmetry.space_group_name_H-M   'P 1'
#
loop_
_entity.id
_entity.type
_entity.pdbx_description
1 polymer ?
#
loop_
_entity_poly.entity_id
_entity_poly.type
_entity_poly.pdbx_seq_one_letter_code
_entity_poly.pdbx_strand_id
1 'polypeptide(L)'
;MEVVDRNTGKIKKIIVGEVKYTTDRDYMIQRLKELLEYIYFVKEKSVEGMYVFDNSQSQIEVEGILFVDNINFKLIEEDIVRVYQPNAVNIVLERNLARGI
;
A
#
# COMPACT_ATOMS: atom_id res chain seq x y z
N MET A 1 6.81 -0.91 -0.15
CA MET A 1 7.64 0.21 0.39
C MET A 1 7.52 0.19 1.90
N GLU A 2 8.60 0.45 2.63
CA GLU A 2 8.61 0.56 4.08
C GLU A 2 8.83 2.00 4.52
N VAL A 3 8.23 2.38 5.65
CA VAL A 3 8.48 3.63 6.35
C VAL A 3 9.09 3.30 7.69
N VAL A 4 10.28 3.83 7.94
CA VAL A 4 11.10 3.52 9.12
C VAL A 4 11.17 4.75 10.02
N ASP A 5 11.03 4.54 11.33
CA ASP A 5 11.35 5.54 12.34
C ASP A 5 12.86 5.76 12.37
N ARG A 6 13.32 6.97 12.02
CA ARG A 6 14.75 7.27 11.92
C ARG A 6 15.50 7.25 13.26
N ASN A 7 14.80 7.45 14.37
CA ASN A 7 15.41 7.50 15.70
C ASN A 7 15.61 6.08 16.27
N THR A 8 14.71 5.17 15.95
CA THR A 8 14.70 3.81 16.51
C THR A 8 15.08 2.71 15.52
N GLY A 9 15.12 3.02 14.22
CA GLY A 9 15.35 2.05 13.14
C GLY A 9 14.22 1.05 12.93
N LYS A 10 13.09 1.20 13.63
CA LYS A 10 11.95 0.29 13.54
C LYS A 10 11.05 0.66 12.37
N ILE A 11 10.56 -0.36 11.65
CA ILE A 11 9.52 -0.16 10.64
C ILE A 11 8.25 0.31 11.37
N LYS A 12 7.63 1.37 10.85
CA LYS A 12 6.36 1.92 11.33
C LYS A 12 5.20 1.63 10.40
N LYS A 13 5.46 1.55 9.10
CA LYS A 13 4.42 1.34 8.09
C LYS A 13 4.95 0.56 6.89
N ILE A 14 4.10 -0.31 6.36
CA ILE A 14 4.31 -1.01 5.10
C ILE A 14 3.24 -0.54 4.13
N ILE A 15 3.68 -0.15 2.93
CA ILE A 15 2.83 0.24 1.82
C ILE A 15 2.97 -0.83 0.75
N VAL A 16 1.87 -1.52 0.44
CA VAL A 16 1.76 -2.50 -0.64
C VAL A 16 1.09 -1.81 -1.82
N GLY A 17 1.77 -1.79 -2.96
CA GLY A 17 1.28 -1.08 -4.15
C GLY A 17 1.03 -2.03 -5.31
N GLU A 18 -0.10 -1.90 -5.99
CA GLU A 18 -0.33 -2.51 -7.30
C GLU A 18 -0.55 -1.42 -8.35
N VAL A 19 0.19 -1.49 -9.46
CA VAL A 19 0.11 -0.51 -10.55
C VAL A 19 -0.39 -1.20 -11.81
N LYS A 20 -1.50 -0.71 -12.37
CA LYS A 20 -2.05 -1.19 -13.64
C LYS A 20 -2.48 -0.04 -14.54
N TYR A 21 -2.03 -0.10 -15.78
CA TYR A 21 -2.51 0.76 -16.86
C TYR A 21 -3.74 0.14 -17.50
N THR A 22 -4.85 0.13 -16.77
CA THR A 22 -6.11 -0.46 -17.22
C THR A 22 -7.26 0.50 -17.08
N THR A 23 -8.13 0.52 -18.08
CA THR A 23 -9.46 1.16 -18.05
C THR A 23 -10.57 0.13 -17.82
N ASP A 24 -10.22 -1.15 -17.68
CA ASP A 24 -11.14 -2.25 -17.43
C ASP A 24 -11.48 -2.32 -15.93
N ARG A 25 -12.76 -2.11 -15.63
CA ARG A 25 -13.29 -2.10 -14.27
C ARG A 25 -13.24 -3.48 -13.60
N ASP A 26 -13.52 -4.56 -14.33
CA ASP A 26 -13.54 -5.90 -13.76
C ASP A 26 -12.13 -6.35 -13.44
N TYR A 27 -11.18 -6.01 -14.32
CA TYR A 27 -9.76 -6.24 -14.06
C TYR A 27 -9.26 -5.42 -12.86
N MET A 28 -9.67 -4.15 -12.72
CA MET A 28 -9.38 -3.36 -11.52
C MET A 28 -9.93 -4.03 -10.25
N ILE A 29 -11.18 -4.50 -10.27
CA ILE A 29 -11.79 -5.15 -9.10
C ILE A 29 -11.01 -6.42 -8.74
N GLN A 30 -10.58 -7.20 -9.73
CA GLN A 30 -9.71 -8.35 -9.47
C GLN A 30 -8.41 -7.93 -8.78
N ARG A 31 -7.76 -6.85 -9.25
CA ARG A 31 -6.52 -6.36 -8.63
C ARG A 31 -6.72 -5.82 -7.23
N LEU A 32 -7.84 -5.14 -7.00
CA LEU A 32 -8.20 -4.71 -5.65
C LEU A 32 -8.35 -5.92 -4.70
N LYS A 33 -8.93 -7.03 -5.16
CA LYS A 33 -9.02 -8.27 -4.37
C LYS A 33 -7.64 -8.85 -4.07
N GLU A 34 -6.79 -8.98 -5.08
CA GLU A 34 -5.40 -9.47 -4.92
C GLU A 34 -4.62 -8.59 -3.91
N LEU A 35 -4.76 -7.27 -3.99
CA LEU A 35 -4.15 -6.33 -3.04
C LEU A 35 -4.69 -6.50 -1.61
N LEU A 36 -5.99 -6.70 -1.44
CA LEU A 36 -6.59 -6.95 -0.13
C LEU A 36 -6.14 -8.28 0.46
N GLU A 37 -5.96 -9.32 -0.36
CA GLU A 37 -5.40 -10.61 0.06
C GLU A 37 -3.96 -10.44 0.55
N TYR A 38 -3.12 -9.66 -0.14
CA TYR A 38 -1.77 -9.37 0.34
C TYR A 38 -1.78 -8.64 1.68
N ILE A 39 -2.64 -7.63 1.84
CA ILE A 39 -2.77 -6.91 3.12
C ILE A 39 -3.26 -7.85 4.22
N TYR A 40 -4.19 -8.74 3.89
CA TYR A 40 -4.68 -9.77 4.81
C TYR A 40 -3.57 -10.73 5.23
N PHE A 41 -2.78 -11.26 4.29
CA PHE A 41 -1.67 -12.17 4.61
C PHE A 41 -0.61 -11.50 5.48
N VAL A 42 -0.33 -10.22 5.25
CA VAL A 42 0.57 -9.46 6.13
C VAL A 42 -0.01 -9.31 7.55
N LYS A 43 -1.35 -9.30 7.68
CA LYS A 43 -2.10 -9.15 8.95
C LYS A 43 -2.51 -10.47 9.61
N GLU A 44 -2.42 -11.60 8.92
CA GLU A 44 -2.91 -12.90 9.37
C GLU A 44 -2.12 -13.39 10.59
N LYS A 45 -2.84 -13.65 11.68
CA LYS A 45 -2.28 -13.94 13.00
C LYS A 45 -2.09 -15.43 13.25
N SER A 46 -2.78 -16.28 12.48
CA SER A 46 -2.74 -17.73 12.65
C SER A 46 -1.54 -18.41 11.99
N VAL A 47 -0.75 -17.67 11.21
CA VAL A 47 0.48 -18.17 10.57
C VAL A 47 1.69 -17.84 11.45
N GLU A 48 2.05 -18.79 12.32
CA GLU A 48 3.14 -18.66 13.27
C GLU A 48 4.49 -18.37 12.57
N GLY A 49 5.17 -17.30 13.01
CA GLY A 49 6.58 -17.08 12.72
C GLY A 49 6.97 -16.40 11.40
N MET A 50 6.04 -15.90 10.57
CA MET A 50 6.43 -15.32 9.26
C MET A 50 5.88 -13.94 8.87
N TYR A 51 4.94 -13.36 9.63
CA TYR A 51 4.35 -12.07 9.23
C TYR A 51 4.29 -11.06 10.38
N VAL A 52 3.96 -9.83 10.03
CA VAL A 52 4.19 -8.59 10.80
C VAL A 52 3.47 -8.56 12.16
N PHE A 53 2.57 -9.50 12.41
CA PHE A 53 1.76 -9.61 13.63
C PHE A 53 2.18 -10.79 14.54
N ASP A 54 1.83 -10.66 15.81
CA ASP A 54 2.20 -11.54 16.95
C ASP A 54 3.70 -11.59 17.29
N ASN A 55 4.38 -10.48 17.03
CA ASN A 55 5.73 -10.22 17.52
C ASN A 55 5.90 -8.72 17.85
N SER A 56 7.11 -8.30 18.20
CA SER A 56 7.43 -6.90 18.53
C SER A 56 7.05 -5.86 17.45
N GLN A 57 6.73 -6.30 16.23
CA GLN A 57 6.36 -5.49 15.06
C GLN A 57 4.85 -5.40 14.82
N SER A 58 3.99 -5.96 15.69
CA SER A 58 2.52 -5.98 15.54
C SER A 58 1.83 -4.61 15.51
N GLN A 59 2.58 -3.53 15.71
CA GLN A 59 2.10 -2.15 15.65
C GLN A 59 2.35 -1.49 14.29
N ILE A 60 2.92 -2.23 13.32
CA ILE A 60 3.18 -1.70 11.99
C ILE A 60 1.85 -1.47 11.26
N GLU A 61 1.66 -0.24 10.79
CA GLU A 61 0.55 0.13 9.93
C GLU A 61 0.73 -0.49 8.54
N VAL A 62 -0.36 -0.98 7.93
CA VAL A 62 -0.33 -1.53 6.57
C VAL A 62 -1.35 -0.80 5.71
N GLU A 63 -0.87 -0.21 4.62
CA GLU A 63 -1.67 0.50 3.62
C GLU A 63 -1.51 -0.14 2.24
N GLY A 64 -2.63 -0.29 1.53
CA GLY A 64 -2.67 -0.65 0.12
C GLY A 64 -2.77 0.58 -0.76
N ILE A 65 -2.10 0.57 -1.90
CA ILE A 65 -2.26 1.58 -2.94
C ILE A 65 -2.51 0.88 -4.28
N LEU A 66 -3.63 1.17 -4.93
CA LEU A 66 -3.94 0.68 -6.27
C LEU A 66 -3.88 1.85 -7.27
N PHE A 67 -2.98 1.78 -8.25
CA PHE A 67 -2.95 2.73 -9.36
C PHE A 67 -3.70 2.13 -10.55
N VAL A 68 -4.67 2.88 -11.06
CA VAL A 68 -5.48 2.52 -12.23
C VAL A 68 -5.49 3.67 -13.22
N ASP A 69 -5.80 3.38 -14.48
CA ASP A 69 -6.02 4.44 -15.47
C ASP A 69 -7.48 4.96 -15.37
N ASN A 70 -7.95 5.64 -16.41
CA ASN A 70 -9.23 6.34 -16.53
C ASN A 70 -10.48 5.44 -16.33
N ILE A 71 -10.68 4.99 -15.10
CA ILE A 71 -11.82 4.22 -14.60
C ILE A 71 -12.69 5.14 -13.74
N ASN A 72 -13.99 5.16 -13.98
CA ASN A 72 -14.89 5.90 -13.12
C ASN A 72 -15.17 5.11 -11.83
N PHE A 73 -14.74 5.65 -10.69
CA PHE A 73 -15.04 5.10 -9.36
C PHE A 73 -15.20 6.21 -8.33
N LYS A 74 -15.90 5.90 -7.23
CA LYS A 74 -16.00 6.78 -6.08
C LYS A 74 -14.90 6.42 -5.08
N LEU A 75 -14.04 7.38 -4.76
CA LEU A 75 -13.06 7.23 -3.69
C LEU A 75 -13.77 6.99 -2.36
N ILE A 76 -13.29 6.02 -1.59
CA ILE A 76 -13.65 5.81 -0.20
C ILE A 76 -12.45 6.31 0.61
N GLU A 77 -12.62 7.41 1.34
CA GLU A 77 -11.51 8.13 1.99
C GLU A 77 -11.05 7.51 3.32
N GLU A 78 -11.74 6.49 3.84
CA GLU A 78 -11.52 5.95 5.19
C GLU A 78 -11.01 4.50 5.23
N ASP A 79 -10.47 3.97 4.13
CA ASP A 79 -10.10 2.55 4.04
C ASP A 79 -8.59 2.29 4.07
N ILE A 80 -8.26 1.04 4.40
CA ILE A 80 -6.91 0.45 4.35
C ILE A 80 -6.27 0.49 2.94
N VAL A 81 -7.04 0.84 1.90
CA VAL A 81 -6.58 0.92 0.51
C VAL A 81 -6.94 2.27 -0.10
N ARG A 82 -5.97 2.91 -0.75
CA ARG A 82 -6.17 4.11 -1.57
C ARG A 82 -6.09 3.76 -3.05
N VAL A 83 -6.99 4.32 -3.86
CA VAL A 83 -6.97 4.14 -5.32
C VAL A 83 -6.56 5.46 -5.98
N TYR A 84 -5.54 5.45 -6.83
CA TYR A 84 -5.03 6.64 -7.51
C TYR A 84 -5.16 6.52 -9.03
N GLN A 85 -5.44 7.66 -9.66
CA GLN A 85 -5.45 7.81 -11.12
C GLN A 85 -4.33 8.76 -11.56
N PRO A 86 -3.28 8.26 -12.23
CA PRO A 86 -2.16 9.09 -12.66
C PRO A 86 -2.56 10.23 -13.59
N ASN A 87 -3.59 10.01 -14.40
CA ASN A 87 -4.07 10.99 -15.39
C ASN A 87 -5.03 12.05 -14.79
N ALA A 88 -5.42 11.92 -13.53
CA ALA A 88 -6.33 12.86 -12.87
C ALA A 88 -5.61 14.03 -12.18
N VAL A 89 -4.34 13.86 -11.78
CA VAL A 89 -3.53 14.91 -11.13
C VAL A 89 -2.06 14.64 -11.45
N ASN A 90 -1.32 15.65 -11.90
CA ASN A 90 0.13 15.60 -12.08
C ASN A 90 0.81 15.07 -10.81
N ILE A 91 1.26 13.81 -10.81
CA ILE A 91 2.03 13.24 -9.69
C ILE A 91 3.47 13.75 -9.81
N VAL A 92 3.85 14.68 -8.93
CA VAL A 92 5.25 15.10 -8.77
C VAL A 92 5.96 14.09 -7.88
N LEU A 93 6.89 13.32 -8.45
CA LEU A 93 7.77 12.43 -7.68
C LEU A 93 8.95 13.23 -7.13
N GLU A 94 8.84 13.72 -5.91
CA GLU A 94 9.99 14.32 -5.22
C GLU A 94 10.97 13.23 -4.77
N ARG A 95 12.17 13.22 -5.36
CA ARG A 95 13.29 12.44 -4.83
C ARG A 95 13.68 13.04 -3.47
N ASN A 96 13.40 12.32 -2.39
CA ASN A 96 14.13 12.51 -1.14
C ASN A 96 15.58 12.07 -1.37
N LEU A 97 16.43 13.00 -1.81
CA LEU A 97 17.87 12.86 -1.71
C LEU A 97 18.21 12.90 -0.22
N ALA A 98 18.32 11.73 0.41
CA ALA A 98 19.08 11.59 1.63
C ALA A 98 20.54 11.95 1.29
N ARG A 99 20.87 13.25 1.40
CA ARG A 99 22.25 13.69 1.49
C ARG A 99 22.69 13.40 2.91
N GLY A 100 23.46 12.33 3.08
CA GLY A 100 24.44 12.30 4.16
C GLY A 100 25.42 13.45 3.94
N ILE A 101 25.70 14.22 5.00
CA ILE A 101 26.90 14.13 5.86
C ILE A 101 26.50 14.70 7.23
#